data_AF-A0A2E5G6R1-F1
#
_entry.id   AF-A0A2E5G6R1-F1
#
_cell.length_a   1.000
_cell.length_b   1.000
_cell.length_c   1.000
_cell.angle_alpha   90.00
_cell.angle_beta   90.00
_cell.angle_gamma   90.00
#
_symmetry.space_group_name_H-M   'P 1'
#
loop_
_entity.id
_entity.type
_entity.pdbx_description
1 polymer ?
#
loop_
_entity_poly.entity_id
_entity_poly.type
_entity_poly.pdbx_seq_one_letter_code
_entity_poly.pdbx_strand_id
1 'polypeptide(L)'
;MTVWFWLVLVTAYGACVGSFLNVLIYRLPRDLDIATSPSSCPKCGHRLTWYDNVPVFGWIWLRGRCRYCSNVINIEYPVIETLTATLFGGLFAIYYMTDLPNGHLPNGQWLSMGLMVTWPVLVVHLVLLGSLIVASVIDFKFFVIPLSIPRVVTLFALLELPLAVLWFAGIAAEELTPNSNFVGTALGGGMGLLVANGLLATGLLPRSFDTPPENQAPMTSHETSTTPQDVQQWHVWHGLTRECLFAIGLVVLTGGLWGFQVVMGTAPFLPEAMGVELPVHNILMVIATVVLAILLSGVIWSRRQPISPEAASQPPPAEWPIWPHPRREVLKECLFLLWPLVGAWVGWMSLDDHGAASGQCRGGIAAPLAVLTGCLLGYFVGAAVVWVTRIVGTLVFGREAMGLGDVHLLGAIGAVLGWQDVLLVFFIAPFFGLISALLLAGIGKLVRGQVRMIPYGPYLAIATIVVMVVGGHSILEKFGILGGVGVVAG
;
A
#
# COMPACT_ATOMS: atom_id res chain seq x y z
N MET A 1 2.48 -28.65 13.28
CA MET A 1 2.44 -28.63 11.79
C MET A 1 3.80 -28.23 11.26
N THR A 2 4.27 -28.80 10.16
CA THR A 2 5.58 -28.47 9.57
C THR A 2 5.54 -27.13 8.84
N VAL A 3 6.63 -26.36 8.82
CA VAL A 3 6.73 -25.07 8.12
C VAL A 3 6.36 -25.17 6.62
N TRP A 4 6.65 -26.32 6.00
CA TRP A 4 6.24 -26.65 4.63
C TRP A 4 4.72 -26.60 4.38
N PHE A 5 3.91 -26.96 5.38
CA PHE A 5 2.45 -26.88 5.25
C PHE A 5 2.00 -25.42 5.08
N TRP A 6 2.55 -24.53 5.90
CA TRP A 6 2.27 -23.11 5.84
C TRP A 6 2.79 -22.45 4.57
N LEU A 7 3.97 -22.87 4.08
CA LEU A 7 4.48 -22.41 2.78
C LEU A 7 3.49 -22.70 1.65
N VAL A 8 2.99 -23.94 1.57
CA VAL A 8 2.02 -24.33 0.54
C VAL A 8 0.73 -23.53 0.68
N LEU A 9 0.24 -23.37 1.91
CA LEU A 9 -0.97 -22.61 2.20
C LEU A 9 -0.84 -21.13 1.79
N VAL A 10 0.24 -20.46 2.19
CA VAL A 10 0.50 -19.06 1.84
C VAL A 10 0.71 -18.87 0.34
N THR A 11 1.36 -19.82 -0.33
CA THR A 11 1.55 -19.80 -1.80
C THR A 11 0.22 -19.96 -2.53
N ALA A 12 -0.59 -20.95 -2.13
CA ALA A 12 -1.91 -21.18 -2.71
C ALA A 12 -2.84 -19.98 -2.47
N TYR A 13 -2.80 -19.43 -1.26
CA TYR A 13 -3.50 -18.21 -0.91
C TYR A 13 -3.04 -17.01 -1.75
N GLY A 14 -1.73 -16.87 -1.99
CA GLY A 14 -1.18 -15.86 -2.92
C GLY A 14 -1.72 -16.00 -4.34
N ALA A 15 -1.92 -17.22 -4.85
CA ALA A 15 -2.55 -17.44 -6.15
C ALA A 15 -4.03 -16.97 -6.16
N CYS A 16 -4.79 -17.26 -5.10
CA CYS A 16 -6.17 -16.77 -4.93
C CYS A 16 -6.22 -15.24 -4.87
N VAL A 17 -5.33 -14.62 -4.09
CA VAL A 17 -5.20 -13.17 -4.02
C VAL A 17 -4.85 -12.61 -5.39
N GLY A 18 -3.89 -13.21 -6.12
CA GLY A 18 -3.52 -12.79 -7.48
C GLY A 18 -4.70 -12.81 -8.46
N SER A 19 -5.61 -13.78 -8.34
CA SER A 19 -6.83 -13.83 -9.14
C SER A 19 -7.75 -12.64 -8.84
N PHE A 20 -7.85 -12.24 -7.57
CA PHE A 20 -8.53 -11.01 -7.17
C PHE A 20 -7.80 -9.74 -7.63
N LEU A 21 -6.46 -9.70 -7.61
CA LEU A 21 -5.69 -8.56 -8.10
C LEU A 21 -5.96 -8.28 -9.58
N ASN A 22 -6.17 -9.30 -10.41
CA ASN A 22 -6.60 -9.13 -11.80
C ASN A 22 -7.95 -8.39 -11.91
N VAL A 23 -8.88 -8.63 -10.98
CA VAL A 23 -10.14 -7.89 -10.91
C VAL A 23 -9.88 -6.42 -10.59
N LEU A 24 -9.01 -6.13 -9.62
CA LEU A 24 -8.64 -4.77 -9.26
C LEU A 24 -7.96 -4.02 -10.42
N ILE A 25 -6.98 -4.66 -11.08
CA ILE A 25 -6.25 -4.09 -12.24
C ILE A 25 -7.22 -3.73 -13.37
N TYR A 26 -8.24 -4.54 -13.60
CA TYR A 26 -9.23 -4.28 -14.64
C TYR A 26 -10.23 -3.19 -14.25
N ARG A 27 -10.76 -3.24 -13.01
CA ARG A 27 -11.93 -2.46 -12.58
C ARG A 27 -11.59 -1.12 -11.94
N LEU A 28 -10.52 -1.03 -11.14
CA LEU A 28 -10.16 0.20 -10.42
C LEU A 28 -9.91 1.40 -11.36
N PRO A 29 -9.18 1.27 -12.48
CA PRO A 29 -8.95 2.41 -13.37
C PRO A 29 -10.20 2.81 -14.17
N ARG A 30 -11.23 1.95 -14.18
CA ARG A 30 -12.48 2.12 -14.93
C ARG A 30 -13.65 2.50 -14.05
N ASP A 31 -13.41 2.71 -12.75
CA ASP A 31 -14.45 2.96 -11.74
C ASP A 31 -15.61 1.94 -11.78
N LEU A 32 -15.29 0.68 -12.12
CA LEU A 32 -16.28 -0.41 -12.15
C LEU A 32 -16.43 -1.04 -10.76
N ASP A 33 -17.63 -1.51 -10.46
CA ASP A 33 -17.90 -2.22 -9.21
C ASP A 33 -17.03 -3.47 -9.06
N ILE A 34 -16.28 -3.55 -7.96
CA ILE A 34 -15.35 -4.66 -7.69
C ILE A 34 -16.09 -5.94 -7.28
N ALA A 35 -17.19 -5.81 -6.51
CA ALA A 35 -17.81 -6.94 -5.82
C ALA A 35 -19.09 -7.50 -6.49
N THR A 36 -19.82 -6.71 -7.28
CA THR A 36 -21.18 -7.07 -7.74
C THR A 36 -21.19 -7.87 -9.04
N SER A 37 -20.23 -7.63 -9.93
CA SER A 37 -20.18 -8.32 -11.21
C SER A 37 -19.39 -9.63 -11.12
N PRO A 38 -20.01 -10.79 -11.40
CA PRO A 38 -19.28 -12.05 -11.46
C PRO A 38 -18.30 -12.05 -12.63
N SER A 39 -17.21 -12.84 -12.52
CA SER A 39 -16.26 -13.03 -13.62
C SER A 39 -16.98 -13.62 -14.83
N SER A 40 -16.92 -12.92 -15.96
CA SER A 40 -17.56 -13.33 -17.21
C SER A 40 -16.59 -13.15 -18.38
N CYS A 41 -16.81 -13.89 -19.45
CA CYS A 41 -16.04 -13.71 -20.67
C CYS A 41 -16.43 -12.38 -21.33
N PRO A 42 -15.46 -11.49 -21.66
CA PRO A 42 -15.77 -10.18 -22.25
C PRO A 42 -16.38 -10.27 -23.65
N LYS A 43 -16.21 -11.39 -24.37
CA LYS A 43 -16.73 -11.56 -25.74
C LYS A 43 -18.13 -12.17 -25.79
N CYS A 44 -18.37 -13.23 -25.03
CA CYS A 44 -19.66 -13.93 -25.07
C CYS A 44 -20.56 -13.63 -23.87
N GLY A 45 -20.09 -12.89 -22.88
CA GLY A 45 -20.83 -12.59 -21.65
C GLY A 45 -21.09 -13.80 -20.75
N HIS A 46 -20.63 -14.99 -21.13
CA HIS A 46 -20.86 -16.20 -20.35
C HIS A 46 -20.18 -16.09 -18.98
N ARG A 47 -20.93 -16.42 -17.92
CA ARG A 47 -20.44 -16.42 -16.54
C ARG A 47 -19.50 -17.61 -16.32
N LEU A 48 -18.30 -17.34 -15.83
CA LEU A 48 -17.30 -18.39 -15.59
C LEU A 48 -17.71 -19.25 -14.39
N THR A 49 -17.56 -20.57 -14.54
CA THR A 49 -17.78 -21.51 -13.43
C THR A 49 -16.60 -21.47 -12.45
N TRP A 50 -16.78 -22.03 -11.26
CA TRP A 50 -15.74 -21.97 -10.23
C TRP A 50 -14.45 -22.71 -10.62
N TYR A 51 -14.56 -23.82 -11.36
CA TYR A 51 -13.38 -24.57 -11.85
C TYR A 51 -12.63 -23.81 -12.94
N ASP A 52 -13.34 -23.03 -13.76
CA ASP A 52 -12.73 -22.17 -14.78
C ASP A 52 -12.00 -20.97 -14.15
N ASN A 53 -12.30 -20.64 -12.88
CA ASN A 53 -11.68 -19.58 -12.09
C ASN A 53 -10.63 -20.09 -11.08
N VAL A 54 -10.22 -21.36 -11.14
CA VAL A 54 -9.13 -21.86 -10.28
C VAL A 54 -7.83 -21.17 -10.72
N PRO A 55 -7.11 -20.44 -9.82
CA PRO A 55 -5.93 -19.69 -10.19
C PRO A 55 -4.89 -20.55 -10.91
N VAL A 56 -4.34 -20.03 -12.02
CA VAL A 56 -3.35 -20.65 -12.92
C VAL A 56 -3.89 -21.90 -13.65
N PHE A 57 -4.41 -22.86 -12.91
CA PHE A 57 -4.88 -24.14 -13.44
C PHE A 57 -6.09 -24.01 -14.35
N GLY A 58 -7.03 -23.10 -14.08
CA GLY A 58 -8.17 -22.83 -14.94
C GLY A 58 -7.74 -22.42 -16.35
N TRP A 59 -6.76 -21.52 -16.46
CA TRP A 59 -6.20 -21.09 -17.74
C TRP A 59 -5.46 -22.22 -18.47
N ILE A 60 -4.69 -23.04 -17.73
CA ILE A 60 -3.95 -24.20 -18.28
C ILE A 60 -4.92 -25.25 -18.83
N TRP A 61 -5.95 -25.64 -18.07
CA TRP A 61 -6.95 -26.63 -18.51
C TRP A 61 -7.76 -26.16 -19.72
N LEU A 62 -8.05 -24.86 -19.78
CA LEU A 62 -8.73 -24.22 -20.91
C LEU A 62 -7.80 -23.95 -22.11
N ARG A 63 -6.50 -24.24 -21.99
CA ARG A 63 -5.45 -23.95 -22.99
C ARG A 63 -5.50 -22.48 -23.45
N GLY A 64 -5.75 -21.58 -22.51
CA GLY A 64 -5.85 -20.14 -22.75
C GLY A 64 -7.02 -19.70 -23.62
N ARG A 65 -8.09 -20.50 -23.75
CA ARG A 65 -9.28 -20.16 -24.56
C ARG A 65 -10.57 -20.37 -23.79
N CYS A 66 -11.52 -19.45 -23.95
CA CYS A 66 -12.85 -19.61 -23.36
C CYS A 66 -13.52 -20.89 -23.89
N ARG A 67 -14.07 -21.72 -22.99
CA ARG A 67 -14.77 -22.97 -23.31
C ARG A 67 -15.92 -22.81 -24.30
N TYR A 68 -16.62 -21.67 -24.26
CA TYR A 68 -17.86 -21.45 -25.01
C TYR A 68 -17.65 -20.73 -26.33
N CYS A 69 -16.83 -19.67 -26.35
CA CYS A 69 -16.63 -18.84 -27.54
C CYS A 69 -15.24 -18.97 -28.16
N SER A 70 -14.36 -19.80 -27.59
CA SER A 70 -12.97 -19.99 -28.00
C SER A 70 -12.12 -18.72 -28.07
N ASN A 71 -12.60 -17.62 -27.47
CA ASN A 71 -11.85 -16.37 -27.40
C ASN A 71 -10.60 -16.57 -26.55
N VAL A 72 -9.49 -15.99 -26.98
CA VAL A 72 -8.21 -16.07 -26.26
C VAL A 72 -8.34 -15.32 -24.93
N ILE A 73 -7.92 -15.97 -23.85
CA ILE A 73 -7.81 -15.38 -22.52
C ILE A 73 -6.40 -14.80 -22.40
N ASN A 74 -6.29 -13.52 -22.01
CA ASN A 74 -5.01 -12.83 -21.89
C ASN A 74 -4.05 -13.59 -20.96
N ILE A 75 -2.77 -13.70 -21.33
CA ILE A 75 -1.74 -14.37 -20.51
C ILE A 75 -1.42 -13.60 -19.22
N GLU A 76 -1.79 -12.32 -19.17
CA GLU A 76 -1.66 -11.50 -17.96
C GLU A 76 -2.31 -12.14 -16.72
N TYR A 77 -3.49 -12.77 -16.88
CA TYR A 77 -4.21 -13.37 -15.76
C TYR A 77 -3.37 -14.43 -15.00
N PRO A 78 -2.92 -15.53 -15.65
CA PRO A 78 -2.08 -16.52 -14.98
C PRO A 78 -0.71 -15.98 -14.58
N VAL A 79 -0.18 -14.95 -15.25
CA VAL A 79 1.09 -14.31 -14.86
C VAL A 79 0.96 -13.59 -13.52
N ILE A 80 -0.08 -12.79 -13.32
CA ILE A 80 -0.34 -12.09 -12.04
C ILE A 80 -0.63 -13.09 -10.91
N GLU A 81 -1.40 -14.14 -11.19
CA GLU A 81 -1.67 -15.21 -10.22
C GLU A 81 -0.38 -15.90 -9.77
N THR A 82 0.49 -16.28 -10.72
CA THR A 82 1.76 -16.95 -10.43
C THR A 82 2.75 -16.02 -9.74
N LEU A 83 2.83 -14.75 -10.17
CA LEU A 83 3.69 -13.73 -9.55
C LEU A 83 3.30 -13.49 -8.09
N THR A 84 2.00 -13.35 -7.81
CA THR A 84 1.50 -13.13 -6.45
C THR A 84 1.76 -14.34 -5.57
N ALA A 85 1.50 -15.56 -6.07
CA ALA A 85 1.82 -16.80 -5.37
C ALA A 85 3.32 -16.91 -5.03
N THR A 86 4.18 -16.59 -6.00
CA THR A 86 5.64 -16.65 -5.83
C THR A 86 6.15 -15.62 -4.84
N LEU A 87 5.66 -14.38 -4.90
CA LEU A 87 6.06 -13.32 -3.97
C LEU A 87 5.58 -13.60 -2.54
N PHE A 88 4.36 -14.12 -2.37
CA PHE A 88 3.82 -14.46 -1.05
C PHE A 88 4.56 -15.65 -0.43
N GLY A 89 4.71 -16.74 -1.19
CA GLY A 89 5.46 -17.92 -0.76
C GLY A 89 6.94 -17.62 -0.55
N GLY A 90 7.55 -16.80 -1.42
CA GLY A 90 8.93 -16.34 -1.30
C GLY A 90 9.16 -15.50 -0.04
N LEU A 91 8.28 -14.54 0.25
CA LEU A 91 8.36 -13.77 1.49
C LEU A 91 8.24 -14.68 2.71
N PHE A 92 7.28 -15.61 2.71
CA PHE A 92 7.13 -16.59 3.79
C PHE A 92 8.38 -17.45 3.99
N ALA A 93 8.98 -17.94 2.89
CA ALA A 93 10.20 -18.73 2.95
C ALA A 93 11.38 -17.93 3.51
N ILE A 94 11.54 -16.68 3.08
CA ILE A 94 12.55 -15.76 3.62
C ILE A 94 12.31 -15.51 5.11
N TYR A 95 11.04 -15.40 5.54
CA TYR A 95 10.74 -15.10 6.94
C TYR A 95 10.92 -16.30 7.87
N TYR A 96 10.61 -17.52 7.43
CA TYR A 96 10.49 -18.66 8.36
C TYR A 96 11.28 -19.92 7.96
N MET A 97 11.98 -19.92 6.82
CA MET A 97 12.68 -21.10 6.32
C MET A 97 14.16 -20.88 6.03
N THR A 98 14.58 -19.63 5.83
CA THR A 98 16.00 -19.33 5.63
C THR A 98 16.69 -19.04 6.95
N ASP A 99 17.87 -19.61 7.16
CA ASP A 99 18.78 -19.28 8.27
C ASP A 99 19.45 -17.90 8.06
N LEU A 100 18.83 -17.01 7.27
CA LEU A 100 19.30 -15.64 7.15
C LEU A 100 19.29 -15.05 8.56
N PRO A 101 20.44 -14.59 9.07
CA PRO A 101 20.47 -13.98 10.39
C PRO A 101 19.42 -12.88 10.43
N ASN A 102 18.59 -12.88 11.48
CA ASN A 102 17.55 -11.89 11.78
C ASN A 102 17.99 -10.41 11.58
N GLY A 103 19.30 -10.14 11.45
CA GLY A 103 19.89 -8.84 11.09
C GLY A 103 19.75 -8.39 9.62
N HIS A 104 19.23 -9.22 8.70
CA HIS A 104 18.98 -8.82 7.29
C HIS A 104 17.51 -8.49 6.99
N LEU A 105 16.61 -8.54 7.96
CA LEU A 105 15.24 -8.05 7.79
C LEU A 105 15.09 -6.82 8.69
N PRO A 106 14.31 -5.80 8.29
CA PRO A 106 14.08 -4.63 9.14
C PRO A 106 13.62 -5.07 10.53
N ASN A 107 14.48 -4.88 11.52
CA ASN A 107 14.26 -5.23 12.91
C ASN A 107 13.94 -6.72 13.17
N GLY A 108 14.48 -7.67 12.40
CA GLY A 108 14.05 -9.08 12.35
C GLY A 108 14.17 -9.94 13.63
N GLN A 109 14.45 -9.37 14.81
CA GLN A 109 14.44 -10.11 16.07
C GLN A 109 13.04 -10.65 16.41
N TRP A 110 11.97 -9.92 16.07
CA TRP A 110 10.59 -10.39 16.24
C TRP A 110 10.26 -11.67 15.46
N LEU A 111 10.94 -11.89 14.34
CA LEU A 111 10.74 -13.05 13.46
C LEU A 111 11.06 -14.39 14.16
N SER A 112 11.97 -14.35 15.13
CA SER A 112 12.38 -15.51 15.93
C SER A 112 11.25 -16.08 16.79
N MET A 113 10.18 -15.32 17.04
CA MET A 113 9.01 -15.78 17.79
C MET A 113 8.13 -16.78 17.02
N GLY A 114 8.40 -16.95 15.72
CA GLY A 114 7.70 -17.88 14.86
C GLY A 114 6.31 -17.41 14.42
N LEU A 115 5.80 -18.05 13.37
CA LEU A 115 4.59 -17.66 12.64
C LEU A 115 3.37 -17.38 13.52
N MET A 116 3.18 -18.13 14.61
CA MET A 116 2.00 -18.01 15.47
C MET A 116 1.90 -16.66 16.20
N VAL A 117 3.03 -15.99 16.37
CA VAL A 117 3.11 -14.68 17.03
C VAL A 117 3.23 -13.58 15.98
N THR A 118 3.94 -13.85 14.88
CA THR A 118 4.32 -12.85 13.88
C THR A 118 3.38 -12.74 12.67
N TRP A 119 2.33 -13.56 12.60
CA TRP A 119 1.38 -13.55 11.48
C TRP A 119 0.71 -12.19 11.20
N PRO A 120 0.38 -11.31 12.19
CA PRO A 120 -0.24 -10.02 11.89
C PRO A 120 0.69 -9.14 11.04
N VAL A 121 1.98 -9.13 11.39
CA VAL A 121 3.02 -8.41 10.65
C VAL A 121 3.18 -9.02 9.25
N LEU A 122 3.15 -10.35 9.13
CA LEU A 122 3.16 -11.01 7.82
C LEU A 122 1.98 -10.54 6.97
N VAL A 123 0.76 -10.48 7.51
CA VAL A 123 -0.44 -10.04 6.77
C VAL A 123 -0.26 -8.63 6.22
N VAL A 124 0.25 -7.68 7.01
CA VAL A 124 0.53 -6.32 6.54
C VAL A 124 1.52 -6.31 5.38
N HIS A 125 2.60 -7.09 5.46
CA HIS A 125 3.58 -7.20 4.38
C HIS A 125 2.99 -7.87 3.12
N LEU A 126 2.12 -8.87 3.27
CA LEU A 126 1.41 -9.49 2.13
C LEU A 126 0.44 -8.49 1.47
N VAL A 127 -0.28 -7.68 2.26
CA VAL A 127 -1.15 -6.60 1.74
C VAL A 127 -0.33 -5.54 1.00
N LEU A 128 0.84 -5.17 1.53
CA LEU A 128 1.78 -4.29 0.85
C LEU A 128 2.21 -4.89 -0.50
N LEU A 129 2.71 -6.13 -0.53
CA LEU A 129 3.13 -6.79 -1.77
C LEU A 129 2.01 -6.87 -2.81
N GLY A 130 0.80 -7.28 -2.40
CA GLY A 130 -0.36 -7.34 -3.31
C GLY A 130 -0.71 -5.97 -3.88
N SER A 131 -0.68 -4.93 -3.04
CA SER A 131 -0.94 -3.55 -3.46
C SER A 131 0.13 -3.00 -4.40
N LEU A 132 1.41 -3.35 -4.18
CA LEU A 132 2.51 -2.99 -5.05
C LEU A 132 2.37 -3.63 -6.44
N ILE A 133 1.93 -4.90 -6.53
CA ILE A 133 1.65 -5.55 -7.81
C ILE A 133 0.55 -4.81 -8.56
N VAL A 134 -0.60 -4.54 -7.91
CA VAL A 134 -1.73 -3.84 -8.54
C VAL A 134 -1.32 -2.43 -8.97
N ALA A 135 -0.67 -1.67 -8.09
CA ALA A 135 -0.20 -0.32 -8.40
C ALA A 135 0.78 -0.34 -9.59
N SER A 136 1.74 -1.26 -9.61
CA SER A 136 2.74 -1.37 -10.69
C SER A 136 2.10 -1.71 -12.04
N VAL A 137 1.15 -2.64 -12.08
CA VAL A 137 0.50 -3.04 -13.33
C VAL A 137 -0.42 -1.94 -13.85
N ILE A 138 -1.16 -1.27 -12.97
CA ILE A 138 -2.01 -0.14 -13.36
C ILE A 138 -1.13 1.02 -13.83
N ASP A 139 -0.07 1.36 -13.11
CA ASP A 139 0.85 2.44 -13.49
C ASP A 139 1.53 2.15 -14.84
N PHE A 140 1.96 0.91 -15.06
CA PHE A 140 2.55 0.50 -16.35
C PHE A 140 1.59 0.64 -17.53
N LYS A 141 0.29 0.48 -17.31
CA LYS A 141 -0.74 0.54 -18.37
C LYS A 141 -1.33 1.93 -18.57
N PHE A 142 -1.57 2.64 -17.47
CA PHE A 142 -2.38 3.86 -17.43
C PHE A 142 -1.60 5.08 -16.94
N PHE A 143 -0.35 4.93 -16.49
CA PHE A 143 0.47 6.01 -15.92
C PHE A 143 -0.20 6.74 -14.75
N VAL A 144 -1.07 6.03 -14.03
CA VAL A 144 -1.85 6.55 -12.90
C VAL A 144 -1.89 5.49 -11.81
N ILE A 145 -1.68 5.91 -10.57
CA ILE A 145 -1.88 5.06 -9.39
C ILE A 145 -3.16 5.52 -8.68
N PRO A 146 -4.22 4.70 -8.67
CA PRO A 146 -5.44 4.99 -7.91
C PRO A 146 -5.13 5.11 -6.43
N LEU A 147 -5.53 6.23 -5.81
CA LEU A 147 -5.26 6.51 -4.39
C LEU A 147 -5.93 5.51 -3.43
N SER A 148 -6.90 4.71 -3.89
CA SER A 148 -7.50 3.64 -3.09
C SER A 148 -6.46 2.59 -2.66
N ILE A 149 -5.50 2.26 -3.53
CA ILE A 149 -4.47 1.25 -3.27
C ILE A 149 -3.56 1.63 -2.10
N PRO A 150 -2.85 2.79 -2.12
CA PRO A 150 -2.00 3.18 -1.01
C PRO A 150 -2.79 3.47 0.27
N ARG A 151 -4.05 3.91 0.17
CA ARG A 151 -4.91 4.10 1.35
C ARG A 151 -5.21 2.80 2.07
N VAL A 152 -5.49 1.72 1.35
CA VAL A 152 -5.71 0.39 1.95
C VAL A 152 -4.46 -0.04 2.70
N VAL A 153 -3.28 0.04 2.09
CA VAL A 153 -2.01 -0.32 2.77
C VAL A 153 -1.77 0.54 4.01
N THR A 154 -1.96 1.86 3.89
CA THR A 154 -1.80 2.80 5.02
C THR A 154 -2.76 2.46 6.15
N LEU A 155 -4.02 2.15 5.85
CA LEU A 155 -5.03 1.77 6.85
C LEU A 155 -4.64 0.47 7.56
N PHE A 156 -4.20 -0.55 6.83
CA PHE A 156 -3.72 -1.80 7.42
C PHE A 156 -2.50 -1.57 8.31
N ALA A 157 -1.53 -0.75 7.86
CA ALA A 157 -0.35 -0.42 8.67
C ALA A 157 -0.73 0.29 9.98
N LEU A 158 -1.57 1.32 9.91
CA LEU A 158 -1.98 2.13 11.06
C LEU A 158 -2.89 1.40 12.05
N LEU A 159 -3.51 0.29 11.67
CA LEU A 159 -4.40 -0.48 12.55
C LEU A 159 -3.75 -1.78 13.00
N GLU A 160 -3.32 -2.61 12.06
CA GLU A 160 -2.85 -3.97 12.35
C GLU A 160 -1.51 -3.95 13.08
N LEU A 161 -0.55 -3.08 12.71
CA LEU A 161 0.76 -3.07 13.37
C LEU A 161 0.67 -2.64 14.84
N PRO A 162 -0.05 -1.57 15.22
CA PRO A 162 -0.29 -1.24 16.64
C PRO A 162 -0.98 -2.36 17.41
N LEU A 163 -1.93 -3.05 16.78
CA LEU A 163 -2.69 -4.13 17.43
C LEU A 163 -1.87 -5.41 17.54
N ALA A 164 -0.96 -5.67 16.60
CA ALA A 164 0.00 -6.76 16.67
C ALA A 164 0.89 -6.67 17.93
N VAL A 165 1.22 -5.45 18.39
CA VAL A 165 1.97 -5.22 19.64
C VAL A 165 1.26 -5.77 20.88
N LEU A 166 -0.08 -5.75 20.90
CA LEU A 166 -0.83 -6.36 21.98
C LEU A 166 -0.68 -7.89 21.99
N TRP A 167 -0.37 -8.50 20.85
CA TRP A 167 -0.13 -9.92 20.70
C TRP A 167 1.29 -10.35 21.12
N PHE A 168 2.28 -9.44 21.04
CA PHE A 168 3.69 -9.72 21.32
C PHE A 168 4.06 -9.80 22.82
N ALA A 169 3.09 -9.65 23.75
CA ALA A 169 3.23 -9.88 25.19
C ALA A 169 4.59 -9.48 25.82
N GLY A 170 5.07 -8.26 25.53
CA GLY A 170 6.22 -7.67 26.22
C GLY A 170 7.54 -7.61 25.43
N ILE A 171 7.60 -8.07 24.18
CA ILE A 171 8.75 -7.82 23.31
C ILE A 171 8.56 -6.48 22.57
N ALA A 172 9.64 -5.69 22.52
CA ALA A 172 9.62 -4.24 22.47
C ALA A 172 8.96 -3.67 21.19
N ALA A 173 7.97 -2.79 21.37
CA ALA A 173 7.46 -1.90 20.33
C ALA A 173 8.57 -1.14 19.56
N GLU A 174 9.74 -0.99 20.19
CA GLU A 174 10.96 -0.41 19.61
C GLU A 174 11.49 -1.21 18.41
N GLU A 175 11.23 -2.53 18.34
CA GLU A 175 11.63 -3.36 17.20
C GLU A 175 10.67 -3.22 16.01
N LEU A 176 9.35 -3.11 16.22
CA LEU A 176 8.45 -2.98 15.06
C LEU A 176 8.58 -1.63 14.35
N THR A 177 8.98 -0.58 15.06
CA THR A 177 9.22 0.75 14.47
C THR A 177 10.44 1.40 15.13
N PRO A 178 11.60 1.47 14.46
CA PRO A 178 12.80 2.04 15.03
C PRO A 178 12.60 3.56 15.19
N ASN A 179 12.66 4.02 16.44
CA ASN A 179 12.52 5.38 16.95
C ASN A 179 11.12 5.80 17.42
N SER A 180 10.81 5.40 18.65
CA SER A 180 9.78 6.00 19.52
C SER A 180 10.13 7.41 20.03
N ASN A 181 11.13 8.09 19.46
CA ASN A 181 11.60 9.41 19.94
C ASN A 181 10.88 10.59 19.26
N PHE A 182 10.00 10.33 18.28
CA PHE A 182 9.29 11.36 17.50
C PHE A 182 7.78 11.26 17.66
N VAL A 183 7.31 10.87 18.86
CA VAL A 183 5.88 10.66 19.16
C VAL A 183 5.10 11.95 18.96
N GLY A 184 5.62 13.05 19.50
CA GLY A 184 5.05 14.38 19.37
C GLY A 184 4.94 14.81 17.92
N THR A 185 6.04 14.69 17.20
CA THR A 185 6.12 15.00 15.77
C THR A 185 5.08 14.24 14.95
N ALA A 186 4.95 12.93 15.17
CA ALA A 186 4.01 12.09 14.44
C ALA A 186 2.54 12.43 14.75
N LEU A 187 2.19 12.59 16.03
CA LEU A 187 0.82 12.94 16.44
C LEU A 187 0.44 14.36 15.99
N GLY A 188 1.36 15.30 16.17
CA GLY A 188 1.21 16.68 15.72
C GLY A 188 1.04 16.77 14.21
N GLY A 189 1.87 16.05 13.44
CA GLY A 189 1.74 15.95 11.98
C GLY A 189 0.41 15.32 11.56
N GLY A 190 -0.04 14.28 12.27
CA GLY A 190 -1.36 13.66 12.10
C GLY A 190 -2.50 14.65 12.29
N MET A 191 -2.48 15.41 13.39
CA MET A 191 -3.48 16.44 13.67
C MET A 191 -3.46 17.55 12.63
N GLY A 192 -2.27 18.01 12.23
CA GLY A 192 -2.09 18.99 11.16
C GLY A 192 -2.67 18.50 9.82
N LEU A 193 -2.47 17.22 9.49
CA LEU A 193 -3.06 16.61 8.30
C LEU A 193 -4.59 16.52 8.37
N LEU A 194 -5.17 16.24 9.55
CA LEU A 194 -6.62 16.27 9.73
C LEU A 194 -7.19 17.67 9.51
N VAL A 195 -6.53 18.69 10.05
CA VAL A 195 -6.90 20.11 9.83
C VAL A 195 -6.81 20.46 8.36
N ALA A 196 -5.71 20.09 7.69
CA ALA A 196 -5.52 20.36 6.25
C ALA A 196 -6.64 19.74 5.40
N ASN A 197 -6.99 18.48 5.67
CA ASN A 197 -8.09 17.80 4.99
C ASN A 197 -9.45 18.41 5.31
N GLY A 198 -9.68 18.85 6.56
CA GLY A 198 -10.88 19.60 6.94
C GLY A 198 -11.03 20.92 6.18
N LEU A 199 -9.93 21.66 6.01
CA LEU A 199 -9.90 22.91 5.24
C LEU A 199 -10.10 22.68 3.74
N LEU A 200 -9.60 21.57 3.19
CA LEU A 200 -9.91 21.15 1.82
C LEU A 200 -11.39 20.79 1.67
N ALA A 201 -11.97 20.12 2.66
CA ALA A 201 -13.37 19.68 2.62
C ALA A 201 -14.36 20.87 2.70
N THR A 202 -14.02 21.92 3.44
CA THR A 202 -14.82 23.15 3.52
C THR A 202 -14.62 24.08 2.32
N GLY A 203 -13.67 23.77 1.42
CA GLY A 203 -13.30 24.62 0.28
C GLY A 203 -12.49 25.86 0.67
N LEU A 204 -12.07 25.99 1.93
CA LEU A 204 -11.19 27.06 2.40
C LEU A 204 -9.79 26.95 1.78
N LEU A 205 -9.30 25.72 1.60
CA LEU A 205 -8.10 25.46 0.81
C LEU A 205 -8.48 25.06 -0.62
N PRO A 206 -7.92 25.74 -1.64
CA PRO A 206 -8.12 25.32 -3.02
C PRO A 206 -7.36 24.02 -3.30
N ARG A 207 -7.96 23.15 -4.10
CA ARG A 207 -7.28 21.95 -4.60
C ARG A 207 -6.28 22.30 -5.69
N SER A 208 -5.18 21.58 -5.68
CA SER A 208 -4.13 21.69 -6.69
C SER A 208 -4.44 20.77 -7.88
N PHE A 209 -4.16 21.25 -9.10
CA PHE A 209 -4.32 20.50 -10.35
C PHE A 209 -5.77 20.04 -10.63
N ASP A 210 -6.75 20.86 -10.25
CA ASP A 210 -8.19 20.57 -10.46
C ASP A 210 -8.76 21.14 -11.78
N THR A 211 -8.00 21.96 -12.52
CA THR A 211 -8.43 22.51 -13.83
C THR A 211 -8.02 21.59 -14.99
N PRO A 212 -8.68 21.59 -16.16
CA PRO A 212 -8.17 20.83 -17.30
C PRO A 212 -6.82 21.38 -17.79
N PRO A 213 -5.86 20.53 -18.21
CA PRO A 213 -4.61 20.98 -18.80
C PRO A 213 -4.86 21.62 -20.19
N GLU A 214 -4.03 22.58 -20.56
CA GLU A 214 -4.23 23.46 -21.73
C GLU A 214 -4.28 22.68 -23.05
N ASN A 215 -3.47 21.62 -23.17
CA ASN A 215 -3.43 20.74 -24.33
C ASN A 215 -4.54 19.68 -24.37
N GLN A 216 -5.48 19.69 -23.41
CA GLN A 216 -6.66 18.82 -23.37
C GLN A 216 -7.98 19.61 -23.23
N ALA A 217 -7.94 20.94 -23.30
CA ALA A 217 -9.14 21.76 -23.37
C ALA A 217 -9.92 21.46 -24.67
N PRO A 218 -11.27 21.42 -24.65
CA PRO A 218 -12.04 20.98 -25.80
C PRO A 218 -11.79 21.88 -27.01
N MET A 219 -11.66 21.24 -28.17
CA MET A 219 -11.68 21.90 -29.47
C MET A 219 -12.88 22.85 -29.54
N THR A 220 -12.57 24.15 -29.69
CA THR A 220 -13.39 25.25 -30.21
C THR A 220 -14.92 25.15 -30.09
N SER A 221 -15.46 26.02 -29.22
CA SER A 221 -16.71 26.78 -29.38
C SER A 221 -17.62 26.42 -30.57
N HIS A 222 -18.69 25.66 -30.31
CA HIS A 222 -20.04 25.84 -30.85
C HIS A 222 -20.90 24.64 -30.43
N GLU A 223 -21.55 24.73 -29.26
CA GLU A 223 -22.87 24.14 -29.01
C GLU A 223 -23.34 24.55 -27.61
N THR A 224 -24.10 25.64 -27.57
CA THR A 224 -24.95 26.02 -26.45
C THR A 224 -26.05 24.97 -26.26
N SER A 225 -26.09 24.32 -25.10
CA SER A 225 -27.26 24.31 -24.20
C SER A 225 -27.17 23.13 -23.22
N THR A 226 -26.62 23.44 -22.05
CA THR A 226 -26.89 22.92 -20.69
C THR A 226 -25.59 23.04 -19.93
N THR A 227 -25.58 23.93 -18.94
CA THR A 227 -24.50 24.10 -17.98
C THR A 227 -24.15 22.75 -17.35
N PRO A 228 -22.90 22.24 -17.45
CA PRO A 228 -22.49 21.07 -16.67
C PRO A 228 -22.34 21.37 -15.17
N GLN A 229 -22.57 22.63 -14.76
CA GLN A 229 -22.37 23.09 -13.38
C GLN A 229 -23.52 22.71 -12.43
N ASP A 230 -24.69 22.29 -12.94
CA ASP A 230 -25.89 22.06 -12.11
C ASP A 230 -26.17 20.59 -11.75
N VAL A 231 -25.33 19.63 -12.16
CA VAL A 231 -25.46 18.20 -11.76
C VAL A 231 -24.48 17.83 -10.64
N GLN A 232 -23.80 18.82 -10.05
CA GLN A 232 -22.85 18.63 -8.96
C GLN A 232 -23.51 18.45 -7.58
N GLN A 233 -24.76 17.98 -7.56
CA GLN A 233 -25.57 17.89 -6.35
C GLN A 233 -25.89 16.42 -6.03
N TRP A 234 -25.15 15.90 -5.05
CA TRP A 234 -25.60 14.91 -4.07
C TRP A 234 -26.36 13.69 -4.59
N HIS A 235 -25.73 12.51 -4.73
CA HIS A 235 -26.22 11.21 -4.21
C HIS A 235 -25.10 10.15 -4.21
N VAL A 236 -25.10 9.31 -3.17
CA VAL A 236 -23.99 8.49 -2.59
C VAL A 236 -24.40 7.03 -2.59
N TRP A 237 -23.49 6.15 -2.19
CA TRP A 237 -23.71 4.76 -1.74
C TRP A 237 -23.56 3.78 -2.93
N HIS A 238 -22.47 3.02 -3.08
CA HIS A 238 -22.47 1.62 -2.60
C HIS A 238 -21.12 0.83 -2.66
N GLY A 239 -19.97 1.44 -2.98
CA GLY A 239 -18.75 0.66 -3.30
C GLY A 239 -17.86 0.19 -2.13
N LEU A 240 -17.66 1.01 -1.10
CA LEU A 240 -16.58 0.81 -0.11
C LEU A 240 -16.90 -0.16 1.05
N THR A 241 -18.18 -0.45 1.29
CA THR A 241 -18.60 -1.43 2.31
C THR A 241 -18.16 -2.86 1.99
N ARG A 242 -17.70 -3.15 0.76
CA ARG A 242 -17.44 -4.52 0.28
C ARG A 242 -15.96 -4.85 0.11
N GLU A 243 -15.08 -3.86 -0.05
CA GLU A 243 -13.63 -4.05 0.05
C GLU A 243 -13.25 -4.45 1.49
N CYS A 244 -13.94 -3.86 2.47
CA CYS A 244 -13.86 -4.29 3.87
C CYS A 244 -14.38 -5.71 4.08
N LEU A 245 -15.40 -6.17 3.35
CA LEU A 245 -15.88 -7.57 3.43
C LEU A 245 -14.85 -8.59 2.91
N PHE A 246 -14.01 -8.21 1.95
CA PHE A 246 -12.92 -9.07 1.47
C PHE A 246 -11.73 -9.09 2.45
N ALA A 247 -11.37 -7.93 3.01
CA ALA A 247 -10.43 -7.83 4.13
C ALA A 247 -10.92 -8.62 5.37
N ILE A 248 -12.24 -8.61 5.63
CA ILE A 248 -12.91 -9.45 6.64
C ILE A 248 -12.77 -10.93 6.28
N GLY A 249 -12.97 -11.32 5.02
CA GLY A 249 -12.70 -12.69 4.55
C GLY A 249 -11.26 -13.12 4.80
N LEU A 250 -10.29 -12.21 4.65
CA LEU A 250 -8.87 -12.41 4.94
C LEU A 250 -8.58 -12.73 6.41
N VAL A 251 -9.09 -11.87 7.29
CA VAL A 251 -8.88 -11.94 8.74
C VAL A 251 -9.71 -13.08 9.35
N VAL A 252 -10.89 -13.38 8.78
CA VAL A 252 -11.75 -14.49 9.19
C VAL A 252 -11.26 -15.84 8.65
N LEU A 253 -10.62 -15.92 7.48
CA LEU A 253 -10.00 -17.16 7.02
C LEU A 253 -8.72 -17.47 7.82
N THR A 254 -7.90 -16.46 8.10
CA THR A 254 -6.68 -16.63 8.92
C THR A 254 -7.01 -16.86 10.39
N GLY A 255 -7.92 -16.09 10.98
CA GLY A 255 -8.44 -16.28 12.33
C GLY A 255 -9.34 -17.52 12.48
N GLY A 256 -10.07 -17.93 11.44
CA GLY A 256 -10.94 -19.11 11.42
C GLY A 256 -10.17 -20.42 11.24
N LEU A 257 -9.08 -20.42 10.46
CA LEU A 257 -8.12 -21.53 10.44
C LEU A 257 -7.46 -21.72 11.81
N TRP A 258 -7.20 -20.63 12.55
CA TRP A 258 -6.65 -20.70 13.90
C TRP A 258 -7.70 -21.12 14.95
N GLY A 259 -8.92 -20.58 14.88
CA GLY A 259 -10.05 -21.02 15.70
C GLY A 259 -10.32 -22.51 15.54
N PHE A 260 -10.17 -23.05 14.32
CA PHE A 260 -10.26 -24.49 14.07
C PHE A 260 -9.12 -25.29 14.73
N GLN A 261 -7.88 -24.80 14.77
CA GLN A 261 -6.76 -25.50 15.44
C GLN A 261 -6.85 -25.46 16.97
N VAL A 262 -7.34 -24.35 17.53
CA VAL A 262 -7.57 -24.19 18.97
C VAL A 262 -8.73 -25.07 19.43
N VAL A 263 -9.83 -25.14 18.66
CA VAL A 263 -10.97 -26.03 18.95
C VAL A 263 -10.58 -27.51 18.81
N MET A 264 -9.67 -27.85 17.90
CA MET A 264 -9.21 -29.23 17.70
C MET A 264 -8.08 -29.64 18.66
N GLY A 265 -7.67 -28.79 19.61
CA GLY A 265 -6.76 -29.17 20.71
C GLY A 265 -5.35 -29.57 20.29
N THR A 266 -4.86 -29.13 19.13
CA THR A 266 -3.57 -29.58 18.56
C THR A 266 -2.44 -28.53 18.63
N ALA A 267 -2.63 -27.43 19.37
CA ALA A 267 -1.58 -26.44 19.58
C ALA A 267 -0.45 -27.03 20.47
N PRO A 268 0.76 -27.27 19.94
CA PRO A 268 1.77 -28.07 20.65
C PRO A 268 2.67 -27.25 21.59
N PHE A 269 2.28 -26.04 22.01
CA PHE A 269 3.16 -25.19 22.82
C PHE A 269 2.39 -24.22 23.73
N LEU A 270 1.73 -24.76 24.74
CA LEU A 270 1.34 -24.00 25.93
C LEU A 270 1.96 -24.75 27.13
N PRO A 271 3.10 -24.29 27.67
CA PRO A 271 3.60 -24.87 28.90
C PRO A 271 2.54 -24.66 30.01
N GLU A 272 2.13 -25.75 30.65
CA GLU A 272 1.15 -25.83 31.75
C GLU A 272 1.54 -24.99 33.00
N ALA A 273 2.65 -24.25 32.97
CA ALA A 273 3.22 -23.53 34.10
C ALA A 273 2.64 -22.12 34.34
N MET A 274 1.73 -21.64 33.50
CA MET A 274 1.03 -20.37 33.72
C MET A 274 -0.45 -20.61 33.55
N GLY A 275 -1.20 -20.65 34.67
CA GLY A 275 -2.66 -20.78 34.71
C GLY A 275 -3.38 -19.57 34.11
N VAL A 276 -3.18 -19.34 32.82
CA VAL A 276 -3.84 -18.32 32.02
C VAL A 276 -4.95 -19.03 31.25
N GLU A 277 -6.18 -18.88 31.75
CA GLU A 277 -7.37 -19.25 30.99
C GLU A 277 -7.32 -18.54 29.63
N LEU A 278 -7.35 -19.31 28.54
CA LEU A 278 -7.38 -18.82 27.17
C LEU A 278 -8.52 -17.81 27.00
N PRO A 279 -8.24 -16.51 26.83
CA PRO A 279 -9.27 -15.53 27.02
C PRO A 279 -10.03 -15.33 25.71
N VAL A 280 -11.36 -15.44 25.79
CA VAL A 280 -12.35 -14.97 24.81
C VAL A 280 -12.01 -13.55 24.29
N HIS A 281 -11.23 -12.78 25.05
CA HIS A 281 -10.66 -11.49 24.66
C HIS A 281 -9.83 -11.52 23.35
N ASN A 282 -9.14 -12.61 23.00
CA ASN A 282 -8.32 -12.66 21.77
C ASN A 282 -9.20 -12.68 20.50
N ILE A 283 -10.30 -13.43 20.53
CA ILE A 283 -11.29 -13.46 19.45
C ILE A 283 -12.02 -12.11 19.37
N LEU A 284 -12.39 -11.55 20.53
CA LEU A 284 -13.03 -10.23 20.60
C LEU A 284 -12.10 -9.11 20.10
N MET A 285 -10.79 -9.22 20.29
CA MET A 285 -9.80 -8.25 19.80
C MET A 285 -9.69 -8.28 18.27
N VAL A 286 -9.62 -9.47 17.67
CA VAL A 286 -9.61 -9.61 16.19
C VAL A 286 -10.91 -9.04 15.63
N ILE A 287 -12.05 -9.34 16.25
CA ILE A 287 -13.35 -8.78 15.85
C ILE A 287 -13.37 -7.25 16.02
N ALA A 288 -12.86 -6.71 17.14
CA ALA A 288 -12.82 -5.27 17.40
C ALA A 288 -11.88 -4.52 16.44
N THR A 289 -10.74 -5.12 16.09
CA THR A 289 -9.78 -4.61 15.10
C THR A 289 -10.44 -4.51 13.73
N VAL A 290 -11.12 -5.58 13.33
CA VAL A 290 -11.87 -5.66 12.09
C VAL A 290 -13.02 -4.64 12.07
N VAL A 291 -13.78 -4.52 13.17
CA VAL A 291 -14.86 -3.54 13.31
C VAL A 291 -14.34 -2.12 13.28
N LEU A 292 -13.22 -1.83 13.93
CA LEU A 292 -12.61 -0.50 13.95
C LEU A 292 -12.04 -0.11 12.58
N ALA A 293 -11.43 -1.06 11.85
CA ALA A 293 -11.01 -0.87 10.46
C ALA A 293 -12.20 -0.57 9.54
N ILE A 294 -13.34 -1.26 9.73
CA ILE A 294 -14.60 -0.99 9.02
C ILE A 294 -15.08 0.43 9.33
N LEU A 295 -15.13 0.82 10.60
CA LEU A 295 -15.62 2.14 11.01
C LEU A 295 -14.72 3.28 10.52
N LEU A 296 -13.40 3.13 10.58
CA LEU A 296 -12.43 4.14 10.14
C LEU A 296 -12.31 4.24 8.62
N SER A 297 -12.48 3.14 7.89
CA SER A 297 -12.61 3.17 6.43
C SER A 297 -13.82 3.97 5.95
N GLY A 298 -14.87 4.06 6.79
CA GLY A 298 -16.05 4.89 6.54
C GLY A 298 -15.81 6.40 6.76
N VAL A 299 -14.76 6.79 7.48
CA VAL A 299 -14.50 8.20 7.87
C VAL A 299 -13.68 8.95 6.80
N ILE A 300 -12.92 8.25 5.95
CA ILE A 300 -12.04 8.88 4.94
C ILE A 300 -12.72 8.85 3.57
N TRP A 301 -13.75 9.69 3.37
CA TRP A 301 -14.51 9.72 2.13
C TRP A 301 -14.20 10.94 1.25
N SER A 302 -13.66 10.67 0.05
CA SER A 302 -13.57 11.63 -1.06
C SER A 302 -14.15 10.98 -2.32
N ARG A 303 -15.19 11.59 -2.92
CA ARG A 303 -15.88 11.10 -4.14
C ARG A 303 -15.07 11.42 -5.41
N ARG A 304 -14.93 10.46 -6.33
CA ARG A 304 -14.53 10.67 -7.73
C ARG A 304 -15.75 10.50 -8.65
N GLN A 305 -15.78 11.28 -9.73
CA GLN A 305 -16.71 11.07 -10.83
C GLN A 305 -16.22 9.87 -11.67
N PRO A 306 -17.13 9.01 -12.17
CA PRO A 306 -16.75 7.90 -13.03
C PRO A 306 -16.14 8.42 -14.33
N ILE A 307 -14.97 7.91 -14.69
CA ILE A 307 -14.44 8.06 -16.04
C ILE A 307 -15.38 7.30 -16.99
N SER A 308 -15.81 7.92 -18.09
CA SER A 308 -16.66 7.22 -19.06
C SER A 308 -15.93 5.97 -19.58
N PRO A 309 -16.62 4.84 -19.84
CA PRO A 309 -16.00 3.62 -20.35
C PRO A 309 -15.16 3.84 -21.61
N GLU A 310 -15.56 4.85 -22.40
CA GLU A 310 -14.90 5.30 -23.62
C GLU A 310 -13.57 5.98 -23.32
N ALA A 311 -13.52 6.88 -22.34
CA ALA A 311 -12.28 7.53 -21.89
C ALA A 311 -11.28 6.54 -21.26
N ALA A 312 -11.75 5.51 -20.57
CA ALA A 312 -10.86 4.48 -19.99
C ALA A 312 -10.32 3.46 -21.01
N SER A 313 -10.82 3.50 -22.25
CA SER A 313 -10.34 2.69 -23.38
C SER A 313 -9.36 3.45 -24.27
N GLN A 314 -9.24 4.77 -24.10
CA GLN A 314 -8.34 5.58 -24.91
C GLN A 314 -6.88 5.33 -24.48
N PRO A 315 -5.95 5.21 -25.46
CA PRO A 315 -4.53 5.15 -25.14
C PRO A 315 -4.12 6.44 -24.41
N PRO A 316 -3.13 6.36 -23.50
CA PRO A 316 -2.68 7.54 -22.76
C PRO A 316 -2.27 8.65 -23.73
N PRO A 317 -2.49 9.92 -23.37
CA PRO A 317 -2.19 11.04 -24.26
C PRO A 317 -0.72 10.97 -24.70
N ALA A 318 -0.49 11.11 -26.01
CA ALA A 318 0.85 11.06 -26.59
C ALA A 318 1.75 12.22 -26.11
N GLU A 319 1.14 13.27 -25.56
CA GLU A 319 1.79 14.47 -25.07
C GLU A 319 1.49 14.71 -23.59
N TRP A 320 2.50 15.21 -22.88
CA TRP A 320 2.43 15.51 -21.45
C TRP A 320 1.42 16.62 -21.15
N PRO A 321 0.60 16.52 -20.07
CA PRO A 321 -0.29 17.61 -19.65
C PRO A 321 0.49 18.90 -19.38
N ILE A 322 0.04 20.02 -19.98
CA ILE A 322 0.64 21.34 -19.77
C ILE A 322 -0.31 22.20 -18.95
N TRP A 323 0.19 22.71 -17.83
CA TRP A 323 -0.56 23.55 -16.91
C TRP A 323 -0.18 25.01 -17.08
N PRO A 324 -1.14 25.94 -17.21
CA PRO A 324 -0.85 27.33 -17.54
C PRO A 324 -0.09 28.07 -16.42
N HIS A 325 -0.28 27.66 -15.16
CA HIS A 325 0.33 28.33 -14.00
C HIS A 325 0.91 27.35 -12.96
N PRO A 326 2.03 26.67 -13.25
CA PRO A 326 2.62 25.66 -12.36
C PRO A 326 2.96 26.21 -10.96
N ARG A 327 3.44 27.46 -10.89
CA ARG A 327 3.80 28.11 -9.60
C ARG A 327 2.58 28.34 -8.69
N ARG A 328 1.41 28.61 -9.27
CA ARG A 328 0.17 28.78 -8.49
C ARG A 328 -0.29 27.45 -7.94
N GLU A 329 -0.17 26.38 -8.72
CA GLU A 329 -0.50 25.03 -8.25
C GLU A 329 0.43 24.58 -7.14
N VAL A 330 1.74 24.77 -7.29
CA VAL A 330 2.72 24.52 -6.22
C VAL A 330 2.42 25.31 -4.95
N LEU A 331 1.98 26.57 -5.05
CA LEU A 331 1.60 27.37 -3.89
C LEU A 331 0.43 26.73 -3.11
N LYS A 332 -0.57 26.17 -3.81
CA LYS A 332 -1.67 25.47 -3.17
C LYS A 332 -1.19 24.22 -2.43
N GLU A 333 -0.26 23.46 -3.01
CA GLU A 333 0.36 22.31 -2.34
C GLU A 333 1.15 22.74 -1.09
N CYS A 334 1.93 23.82 -1.18
CA CYS A 334 2.65 24.37 -0.03
C CYS A 334 1.71 24.82 1.09
N LEU A 335 0.58 25.46 0.75
CA LEU A 335 -0.44 25.86 1.73
C LEU A 335 -1.09 24.64 2.40
N PHE A 336 -1.28 23.55 1.68
CA PHE A 336 -1.75 22.29 2.26
C PHE A 336 -0.71 21.70 3.22
N LEU A 337 0.56 21.61 2.79
CA LEU A 337 1.66 21.03 3.57
C LEU A 337 2.04 21.84 4.82
N LEU A 338 1.73 23.14 4.84
CA LEU A 338 1.96 23.99 6.00
C LEU A 338 1.33 23.41 7.27
N TRP A 339 0.13 22.84 7.17
CA TRP A 339 -0.62 22.34 8.32
C TRP A 339 0.00 21.09 8.97
N PRO A 340 0.31 20.00 8.23
CA PRO A 340 1.09 18.90 8.78
C PRO A 340 2.45 19.33 9.35
N LEU A 341 3.15 20.27 8.70
CA LEU A 341 4.46 20.73 9.16
C LEU A 341 4.39 21.54 10.46
N VAL A 342 3.45 22.47 10.56
CA VAL A 342 3.20 23.23 11.80
C VAL A 342 2.74 22.29 12.90
N GLY A 343 1.83 21.36 12.59
CA GLY A 343 1.39 20.35 13.55
C GLY A 343 2.56 19.52 14.07
N ALA A 344 3.42 19.02 13.19
CA ALA A 344 4.61 18.24 13.55
C ALA A 344 5.59 19.05 14.41
N TRP A 345 5.83 20.33 14.08
CA TRP A 345 6.69 21.21 14.85
C TRP A 345 6.15 21.51 16.25
N VAL A 346 4.85 21.82 16.36
CA VAL A 346 4.17 22.02 17.66
C VAL A 346 4.23 20.74 18.49
N GLY A 347 4.00 19.59 17.86
CA GLY A 347 4.10 18.29 18.49
C GLY A 347 5.50 17.98 19.04
N TRP A 348 6.54 18.23 18.24
CA TRP A 348 7.95 18.11 18.65
C TRP A 348 8.23 18.97 19.89
N MET A 349 7.89 20.26 19.83
CA MET A 349 8.11 21.20 20.94
C MET A 349 7.37 20.80 22.22
N SER A 350 6.18 20.22 22.09
CA SER A 350 5.31 19.93 23.23
C SER A 350 5.61 18.60 23.90
N LEU A 351 6.07 17.59 23.15
CA LEU A 351 6.15 16.20 23.62
C LEU A 351 7.54 15.58 23.48
N ASP A 352 8.29 15.93 22.43
CA ASP A 352 9.60 15.33 22.16
C ASP A 352 10.72 16.10 22.88
N ASP A 353 10.68 17.44 22.90
CA ASP A 353 11.72 18.31 23.49
C ASP A 353 11.77 18.25 25.04
N HIS A 354 10.72 17.73 25.68
CA HIS A 354 10.63 17.59 27.14
C HIS A 354 11.07 16.22 27.67
N GLY A 355 11.59 15.33 26.82
CA GLY A 355 11.97 13.96 27.21
C GLY A 355 10.78 13.10 27.69
N ALA A 356 9.54 13.59 27.54
CA ALA A 356 8.33 12.92 27.97
C ALA A 356 8.01 11.70 27.09
N ALA A 357 8.50 11.67 25.85
CA ALA A 357 8.32 10.56 24.91
C ALA A 357 9.47 9.53 24.91
N SER A 358 10.66 9.89 25.40
CA SER A 358 11.91 9.14 25.11
C SER A 358 12.23 7.99 26.08
N GLY A 359 11.34 7.59 26.99
CA GLY A 359 11.73 6.65 28.06
C GLY A 359 10.72 5.62 28.57
N GLN A 360 9.44 5.62 28.16
CA GLN A 360 8.43 4.90 28.95
C GLN A 360 7.26 4.24 28.20
N CYS A 361 7.40 3.88 26.93
CA CYS A 361 6.39 3.06 26.25
C CYS A 361 6.61 1.54 26.48
N ARG A 362 6.93 1.14 27.72
CA ARG A 362 7.18 -0.26 28.09
C ARG A 362 5.93 -0.89 28.69
N GLY A 363 5.04 -1.34 27.81
CA GLY A 363 3.90 -2.18 28.16
C GLY A 363 2.52 -1.49 28.18
N GLY A 364 1.47 -2.29 28.11
CA GLY A 364 0.08 -1.82 28.10
C GLY A 364 -0.29 -0.99 26.86
N ILE A 365 -1.13 0.03 27.04
CA ILE A 365 -1.66 0.89 25.95
C ILE A 365 -0.56 1.75 25.29
N ALA A 366 0.58 1.96 25.96
CA ALA A 366 1.67 2.77 25.43
C ALA A 366 2.41 2.12 24.26
N ALA A 367 2.44 0.78 24.19
CA ALA A 367 3.16 0.06 23.15
C ALA A 367 2.47 0.13 21.76
N PRO A 368 1.14 -0.06 21.64
CA PRO A 368 0.42 0.23 20.40
C PRO A 368 0.55 1.69 19.96
N LEU A 369 0.54 2.64 20.91
CA LEU A 369 0.69 4.06 20.58
C LEU A 369 2.06 4.36 19.97
N ALA A 370 3.12 3.75 20.49
CA ALA A 370 4.47 3.88 19.94
C ALA A 370 4.59 3.34 18.51
N VAL A 371 3.96 2.19 18.21
CA VAL A 371 3.95 1.67 16.84
C VAL A 371 3.08 2.50 15.92
N LEU A 372 1.95 3.02 16.41
CA LEU A 372 1.10 3.92 15.64
C LEU A 372 1.87 5.18 15.22
N THR A 373 2.61 5.79 16.15
CA THR A 373 3.41 6.98 15.84
C THR A 373 4.58 6.66 14.92
N GLY A 374 5.20 5.48 15.06
CA GLY A 374 6.20 4.99 14.11
C GLY A 374 5.65 4.83 12.68
N CYS A 375 4.46 4.24 12.53
CA CYS A 375 3.78 4.11 11.24
C CYS A 375 3.43 5.49 10.65
N LEU A 376 2.93 6.42 11.47
CA LEU A 376 2.64 7.80 11.04
C LEU A 376 3.90 8.53 10.59
N LEU A 377 4.98 8.42 11.36
CA LEU A 377 6.27 9.02 11.00
C LEU A 377 6.79 8.47 9.68
N GLY A 378 6.76 7.15 9.52
CA GLY A 378 7.15 6.50 8.27
C GLY A 378 6.30 6.97 7.08
N TYR A 379 4.99 7.09 7.26
CA TYR A 379 4.10 7.67 6.25
C TYR A 379 4.47 9.11 5.90
N PHE A 380 4.71 9.97 6.89
CA PHE A 380 5.06 11.36 6.65
C PHE A 380 6.41 11.51 5.96
N VAL A 381 7.43 10.77 6.40
CA VAL A 381 8.76 10.83 5.78
C VAL A 381 8.70 10.32 4.34
N GLY A 382 8.04 9.17 4.11
CA GLY A 382 7.85 8.62 2.76
C GLY A 382 7.11 9.59 1.84
N ALA A 383 5.97 10.12 2.29
CA ALA A 383 5.22 11.09 1.51
C ALA A 383 6.02 12.39 1.27
N ALA A 384 6.67 12.93 2.30
CA ALA A 384 7.38 14.20 2.23
C ALA A 384 8.51 14.19 1.20
N VAL A 385 9.30 13.11 1.13
CA VAL A 385 10.44 13.04 0.21
C VAL A 385 9.99 13.13 -1.24
N VAL A 386 8.96 12.35 -1.61
CA VAL A 386 8.40 12.40 -2.97
C VAL A 386 7.69 13.73 -3.21
N TRP A 387 6.96 14.25 -2.24
CA TRP A 387 6.26 15.54 -2.38
C TRP A 387 7.25 16.70 -2.60
N VAL A 388 8.37 16.71 -1.89
CA VAL A 388 9.45 17.69 -2.11
C VAL A 388 10.00 17.55 -3.53
N THR A 389 10.25 16.33 -4.02
CA THR A 389 10.70 16.16 -5.41
C THR A 389 9.65 16.60 -6.44
N ARG A 390 8.36 16.37 -6.16
CA ARG A 390 7.24 16.87 -6.97
C ARG A 390 7.23 18.39 -7.02
N ILE A 391 7.36 19.08 -5.89
CA ILE A 391 7.38 20.54 -5.82
C ILE A 391 8.58 21.10 -6.57
N VAL A 392 9.80 20.63 -6.25
CA VAL A 392 11.04 21.12 -6.87
C VAL A 392 11.03 20.84 -8.37
N GLY A 393 10.68 19.60 -8.77
CA GLY A 393 10.58 19.23 -10.17
C GLY A 393 9.57 20.08 -10.92
N THR A 394 8.41 20.35 -10.32
CA THR A 394 7.37 21.18 -10.97
C THR A 394 7.82 22.61 -11.16
N LEU A 395 8.58 23.17 -10.22
CA LEU A 395 9.15 24.51 -10.34
C LEU A 395 10.28 24.57 -11.38
N VAL A 396 11.13 23.54 -11.46
CA VAL A 396 12.27 23.48 -12.39
C VAL A 396 11.81 23.23 -13.82
N PHE A 397 10.92 22.26 -14.04
CA PHE A 397 10.48 21.86 -15.38
C PHE A 397 9.27 22.65 -15.90
N GLY A 398 8.59 23.41 -15.04
CA GLY A 398 7.37 24.14 -15.41
C GLY A 398 6.19 23.22 -15.76
N ARG A 399 6.23 21.96 -15.32
CA ARG A 399 5.23 20.92 -15.59
C ARG A 399 5.17 19.96 -14.41
N GLU A 400 4.03 19.33 -14.17
CA GLU A 400 3.80 18.44 -13.01
C GLU A 400 4.78 17.27 -12.97
N ALA A 401 5.84 17.35 -12.15
CA ALA A 401 6.97 16.43 -12.29
C ALA A 401 6.66 14.96 -11.96
N MET A 402 5.72 14.70 -11.07
CA MET A 402 5.51 13.38 -10.47
C MET A 402 4.10 13.29 -9.87
N GLY A 403 3.38 12.18 -10.00
CA GLY A 403 1.98 12.09 -9.62
C GLY A 403 1.73 12.01 -8.10
N LEU A 404 0.57 12.48 -7.63
CA LEU A 404 0.15 12.32 -6.22
C LEU A 404 0.02 10.84 -5.80
N GLY A 405 -0.21 9.95 -6.76
CA GLY A 405 -0.23 8.51 -6.52
C GLY A 405 1.09 7.98 -5.94
N ASP A 406 2.22 8.43 -6.48
CA ASP A 406 3.55 8.03 -6.01
C ASP A 406 3.85 8.53 -4.60
N VAL A 407 3.40 9.75 -4.27
CA VAL A 407 3.53 10.34 -2.92
C VAL A 407 2.85 9.45 -1.88
N HIS A 408 1.59 9.09 -2.12
CA HIS A 408 0.84 8.24 -1.20
C HIS A 408 1.32 6.79 -1.21
N LEU A 409 1.81 6.28 -2.35
CA LEU A 409 2.39 4.94 -2.42
C LEU A 409 3.65 4.84 -1.56
N LEU A 410 4.56 5.81 -1.67
CA LEU A 410 5.76 5.82 -0.82
C LEU A 410 5.42 6.10 0.64
N GLY A 411 4.45 6.96 0.93
CA GLY A 411 3.91 7.10 2.29
C GLY A 411 3.38 5.77 2.83
N ALA A 412 2.62 5.01 2.05
CA ALA A 412 2.11 3.71 2.47
C ALA A 412 3.23 2.68 2.71
N ILE A 413 4.26 2.66 1.86
CA ILE A 413 5.47 1.85 2.06
C ILE A 413 6.15 2.23 3.38
N GLY A 414 6.31 3.53 3.65
CA GLY A 414 6.90 4.02 4.90
C GLY A 414 6.06 3.72 6.13
N ALA A 415 4.73 3.69 6.01
CA ALA A 415 3.86 3.29 7.12
C ALA A 415 4.12 1.84 7.55
N VAL A 416 4.50 0.96 6.61
CA VAL A 416 4.76 -0.46 6.86
C VAL A 416 6.21 -0.71 7.28
N LEU A 417 7.19 -0.12 6.59
CA LEU A 417 8.61 -0.40 6.79
C LEU A 417 9.30 0.57 7.77
N GLY A 418 8.67 1.69 8.08
CA GLY A 418 9.27 2.78 8.85
C GLY A 418 10.03 3.79 8.01
N TRP A 419 10.49 4.85 8.69
CA TRP A 419 11.03 6.06 8.04
C TRP A 419 12.45 5.89 7.47
N GLN A 420 13.26 4.98 8.00
CA GLN A 420 14.62 4.74 7.50
C GLN A 420 14.59 3.97 6.19
N ASP A 421 13.83 2.89 6.17
CA ASP A 421 13.72 1.99 5.03
C ASP A 421 13.05 2.66 3.84
N VAL A 422 12.03 3.49 4.08
CA VAL A 422 11.38 4.23 3.00
C VAL A 422 12.31 5.23 2.30
N LEU A 423 13.27 5.81 3.03
CA LEU A 423 14.31 6.66 2.44
C LEU A 423 15.23 5.82 1.53
N LEU A 424 15.63 4.63 1.98
CA LEU A 424 16.40 3.70 1.15
C LEU A 424 15.63 3.30 -0.11
N VAL A 425 14.34 2.96 0.02
CA VAL A 425 13.47 2.63 -1.12
C VAL A 425 13.46 3.77 -2.13
N PHE A 426 13.30 5.02 -1.66
CA PHE A 426 13.31 6.20 -2.53
C PHE A 426 14.62 6.36 -3.29
N PHE A 427 15.78 6.17 -2.64
CA PHE A 427 17.08 6.33 -3.31
C PHE A 427 17.43 5.14 -4.21
N ILE A 428 16.95 3.93 -3.91
CA ILE A 428 17.22 2.73 -4.71
C ILE A 428 16.35 2.70 -5.99
N ALA A 429 15.10 3.16 -5.93
CA ALA A 429 14.16 3.08 -7.05
C ALA A 429 14.65 3.73 -8.37
N PRO A 430 15.25 4.95 -8.37
CA PRO A 430 15.79 5.56 -9.57
C PRO A 430 16.85 4.72 -10.28
N PHE A 431 17.64 3.91 -9.56
CA PHE A 431 18.63 3.03 -10.18
C PHE A 431 17.96 1.91 -10.98
N PHE A 432 16.89 1.31 -10.46
CA PHE A 432 16.10 0.32 -11.22
C PHE A 432 15.43 0.94 -12.45
N GLY A 433 14.92 2.18 -12.31
CA GLY A 433 14.39 2.96 -13.43
C GLY A 433 15.45 3.22 -14.50
N LEU A 434 16.64 3.66 -14.10
CA LEU A 434 17.77 3.92 -14.99
C LEU A 434 18.25 2.65 -15.70
N ILE A 435 18.42 1.54 -14.99
CA ILE A 435 18.79 0.25 -15.58
C ILE A 435 17.76 -0.17 -16.62
N SER A 436 16.48 -0.06 -16.30
CA SER A 436 15.39 -0.41 -17.22
C SER A 436 15.36 0.50 -18.45
N ALA A 437 15.57 1.81 -18.26
CA ALA A 437 15.65 2.78 -19.34
C ALA A 437 16.85 2.49 -20.27
N LEU A 438 18.02 2.15 -19.72
CA LEU A 438 19.20 1.79 -20.51
C LEU A 438 19.00 0.48 -21.28
N LEU A 439 18.38 -0.53 -20.68
CA LEU A 439 18.02 -1.78 -21.36
C LEU A 439 17.04 -1.52 -22.50
N LEU A 440 15.99 -0.74 -22.25
CA LEU A 440 15.02 -0.34 -23.27
C LEU A 440 15.65 0.52 -24.37
N ALA A 441 16.58 1.42 -24.05
CA ALA A 441 17.30 2.22 -25.04
C ALA A 441 18.27 1.37 -25.89
N GLY A 442 18.91 0.38 -25.28
CA GLY A 442 19.73 -0.61 -25.98
C GLY A 442 18.92 -1.45 -26.97
N ILE A 443 17.73 -1.89 -26.57
CA ILE A 443 16.78 -2.62 -27.42
C ILE A 443 16.11 -1.68 -28.44
N GLY A 444 15.82 -0.44 -28.07
CA GLY A 444 15.19 0.58 -28.92
C GLY A 444 16.10 1.09 -30.05
N LYS A 445 17.42 0.92 -29.92
CA LYS A 445 18.33 1.02 -31.08
C LYS A 445 18.07 -0.07 -32.13
N LEU A 446 17.49 -1.21 -31.74
CA LEU A 446 17.08 -2.31 -32.61
C LEU A 446 15.61 -2.18 -33.07
N VAL A 447 14.76 -1.51 -32.29
CA VAL A 447 13.32 -1.31 -32.58
C VAL A 447 12.98 0.18 -32.46
N ARG A 448 12.75 0.85 -33.59
CA ARG A 448 12.35 2.28 -33.62
C ARG A 448 11.02 2.48 -32.86
N GLY A 449 11.08 3.12 -31.70
CA GLY A 449 9.91 3.59 -30.96
C GLY A 449 10.29 4.36 -29.70
N GLN A 450 9.90 5.63 -29.61
CA GLN A 450 10.18 6.51 -28.47
C GLN A 450 9.24 6.21 -27.30
N VAL A 451 9.72 5.54 -26.26
CA VAL A 451 9.05 5.56 -24.95
C VAL A 451 9.41 6.89 -24.28
N ARG A 452 8.51 7.88 -24.32
CA ARG A 452 8.76 9.24 -23.77
C ARG A 452 8.43 9.38 -22.29
N MET A 453 7.71 8.43 -21.70
CA MET A 453 7.30 8.43 -20.30
C MET A 453 7.59 7.06 -19.69
N ILE A 454 8.16 7.06 -18.49
CA ILE A 454 8.50 5.86 -17.75
C ILE A 454 7.68 5.87 -16.44
N PRO A 455 6.85 4.85 -16.18
CA PRO A 455 6.04 4.76 -14.97
C PRO A 455 6.95 4.51 -13.76
N TYR A 456 6.79 5.28 -12.67
CA TYR A 456 7.69 5.22 -11.52
C TYR A 456 7.30 4.15 -10.49
N GLY A 457 6.00 3.82 -10.38
CA GLY A 457 5.45 2.87 -9.42
C GLY A 457 6.11 1.48 -9.44
N PRO A 458 6.36 0.86 -10.62
CA PRO A 458 7.05 -0.43 -10.70
C PRO A 458 8.46 -0.41 -10.07
N TYR A 459 9.19 0.69 -10.18
CA TYR A 459 10.54 0.79 -9.63
C TYR A 459 10.52 1.02 -8.12
N LEU A 460 9.53 1.76 -7.61
CA LEU A 460 9.25 1.81 -6.17
C LEU A 460 8.93 0.42 -5.62
N ALA A 461 8.11 -0.36 -6.32
CA ALA A 461 7.76 -1.73 -5.90
C ALA A 461 8.98 -2.66 -5.85
N ILE A 462 9.83 -2.63 -6.88
CA ILE A 462 11.06 -3.43 -6.91
C ILE A 462 12.01 -3.01 -5.78
N ALA A 463 12.24 -1.70 -5.60
CA ALA A 463 13.09 -1.20 -4.52
C ALA A 463 12.55 -1.57 -3.13
N THR A 464 11.22 -1.56 -2.94
CA THR A 464 10.57 -1.98 -1.70
C THR A 464 10.85 -3.45 -1.41
N ILE A 465 10.67 -4.34 -2.40
CA ILE A 465 10.95 -5.76 -2.24
C ILE A 465 12.43 -5.99 -1.90
N VAL A 466 13.34 -5.26 -2.55
CA VAL A 466 14.78 -5.36 -2.28
C VAL A 466 15.11 -4.92 -0.86
N VAL A 467 14.60 -3.78 -0.39
CA VAL A 467 14.82 -3.31 0.98
C VAL A 467 14.21 -4.27 2.00
N MET A 468 13.02 -4.81 1.72
CA MET A 468 12.38 -5.83 2.57
C MET A 468 13.22 -7.10 2.70
N VAL A 469 13.86 -7.57 1.62
CA VAL A 469 14.61 -8.84 1.62
C VAL A 469 16.04 -8.68 2.13
N VAL A 470 16.70 -7.57 1.80
CA VAL A 470 18.10 -7.31 2.17
C VAL A 470 18.22 -6.69 3.57
N GLY A 471 17.18 -5.99 4.01
CA GLY A 471 17.10 -5.29 5.29
C GLY A 471 17.78 -3.94 5.22
N GLY A 472 17.03 -2.87 5.53
CA GLY A 472 17.58 -1.52 5.48
C GLY A 472 18.74 -1.30 6.44
N HIS A 473 18.70 -1.90 7.63
CA HIS A 473 19.82 -1.83 8.59
C HIS A 473 21.11 -2.41 8.01
N SER A 474 21.05 -3.60 7.38
CA SER A 474 22.20 -4.24 6.74
C SER A 474 22.77 -3.40 5.60
N ILE A 475 21.93 -2.68 4.86
CA ILE A 475 22.36 -1.75 3.82
C ILE A 475 23.08 -0.55 4.47
N LEU A 476 22.45 0.10 5.43
CA LEU A 476 22.98 1.30 6.09
C LEU A 476 24.28 1.04 6.85
N GLU A 477 24.42 -0.13 7.47
CA GLU A 477 25.63 -0.57 8.15
C GLU A 477 26.78 -0.80 7.16
N LYS A 478 26.53 -1.48 6.03
CA LYS A 478 27.53 -1.69 4.97
C LYS A 478 28.03 -0.38 4.35
N PHE A 479 27.18 0.63 4.28
CA PHE A 479 27.55 1.97 3.79
C PHE A 479 28.14 2.88 4.87
N GLY A 480 28.29 2.40 6.11
CA GLY A 480 28.87 3.17 7.22
C GLY A 480 28.00 4.35 7.69
N ILE A 481 26.74 4.42 7.27
CA ILE A 481 25.83 5.55 7.56
C ILE A 481 25.34 5.49 9.01
N LEU A 482 25.20 4.28 9.58
CA LEU A 482 24.80 4.05 10.97
C LEU A 482 25.96 4.00 11.96
N GLY A 483 27.22 4.12 11.52
CA GLY A 483 28.42 4.03 12.38
C GLY A 483 28.52 5.10 13.49
N GLY A 484 27.55 6.00 13.62
CA GLY A 484 27.47 7.01 14.68
C GLY A 484 26.21 6.97 15.55
N VAL A 485 25.22 6.12 15.26
CA VAL A 485 24.02 5.97 16.10
C VAL A 485 24.10 4.61 16.77
N GLY A 486 24.78 4.57 17.91
CA GLY A 486 24.90 3.37 18.73
C GLY A 486 23.54 2.86 19.16
N VAL A 487 23.03 1.85 18.44
CA VAL A 487 22.03 0.94 19.00
C VAL A 487 22.79 0.11 20.02
N VAL A 488 22.53 0.38 21.29
CA VAL A 488 23.02 -0.39 22.42
C VAL A 488 22.52 -1.82 22.24
N ALA A 489 23.41 -2.69 21.75
CA ALA A 489 23.28 -4.12 21.95
C ALA A 489 23.41 -4.38 23.45
N GLY A 490 22.28 -4.61 24.11
CA GLY A 490 22.19 -4.94 25.54
C GLY A 490 21.10 -5.96 25.75
#